data_AF-M6KL08-F1
#
_entry.id   AF-M6KL08-F1
#
_cell.length_a   1.000
_cell.length_b   1.000
_cell.length_c   1.000
_cell.angle_alpha   90.00
_cell.angle_beta   90.00
_cell.angle_gamma   90.00
#
_symmetry.space_group_name_H-M   'P 1'
#
loop_
_entity.id
_entity.type
_entity.pdbx_description
1 polymer ?
#
loop_
_entity_poly.entity_id
_entity_poly.type
_entity_poly.pdbx_seq_one_letter_code
_entity_poly.pdbx_strand_id
1 'polypeptide(L)'
;MKNNNFFFIIILFSKRMVQFYASNFQSTDCTVSANLYSELFGLKIVVSSGTHSELFWPDKKGILIFSKESKNCPVSPGTLTFRIDKEEWEDFKTILFSRGFIVEAQGPRYVSVLDPWKNRIWFYFS
;
A
#
# COMPACT_ATOMS: atom_id res chain seq x y z
N MET A 1 -28.21 -22.56 -51.65
CA MET A 1 -27.61 -22.85 -50.33
C MET A 1 -26.14 -22.44 -50.34
N LYS A 2 -25.85 -21.21 -49.89
CA LYS A 2 -24.51 -20.69 -49.58
C LYS A 2 -24.71 -19.41 -48.77
N ASN A 3 -24.38 -19.42 -47.49
CA ASN A 3 -23.18 -18.76 -46.97
C ASN A 3 -23.24 -18.72 -45.44
N ASN A 4 -22.29 -19.44 -44.85
CA ASN A 4 -21.81 -19.19 -43.51
C ASN A 4 -21.13 -17.82 -43.45
N ASN A 5 -21.06 -17.29 -42.23
CA ASN A 5 -20.46 -16.02 -41.80
C ASN A 5 -21.46 -14.86 -41.85
N PHE A 6 -21.92 -14.42 -40.67
CA PHE A 6 -21.32 -13.25 -40.02
C PHE A 6 -22.02 -12.91 -38.69
N PHE A 7 -22.02 -13.81 -37.71
CA PHE A 7 -22.44 -13.43 -36.35
C PHE A 7 -21.51 -14.04 -35.30
N PHE A 8 -20.20 -13.91 -35.53
CA PHE A 8 -19.29 -13.77 -34.40
C PHE A 8 -19.48 -12.35 -33.88
N ILE A 9 -20.38 -12.18 -32.91
CA ILE A 9 -20.39 -11.00 -32.06
C ILE A 9 -19.06 -11.02 -31.32
N ILE A 10 -18.07 -10.33 -31.89
CA ILE A 10 -16.84 -10.00 -31.20
C ILE A 10 -17.29 -9.05 -30.08
N ILE A 11 -17.48 -9.60 -28.88
CA ILE A 11 -17.50 -8.80 -27.67
C ILE A 11 -16.07 -8.30 -27.51
N LEU A 12 -15.77 -7.17 -28.16
CA LEU A 12 -14.60 -6.35 -27.89
C LEU A 12 -14.79 -5.81 -26.47
N PHE A 13 -14.41 -6.61 -25.47
CA PHE A 13 -14.13 -6.10 -24.14
C PHE A 13 -13.03 -5.06 -24.30
N SER A 14 -13.41 -3.78 -24.32
CA SER A 14 -12.48 -2.68 -24.15
C SER A 14 -11.72 -2.93 -22.85
N LYS A 15 -10.48 -3.42 -22.97
CA LYS A 15 -9.57 -3.63 -21.85
C LYS A 15 -9.40 -2.26 -21.22
N ARG A 16 -9.98 -2.04 -20.03
CA ARG A 16 -9.90 -0.74 -19.34
C ARG A 16 -8.42 -0.31 -19.27
N MET A 17 -8.11 0.89 -19.75
CA MET A 17 -6.76 1.47 -19.73
C MET A 17 -6.35 1.99 -18.33
N VAL A 18 -7.17 1.76 -17.31
CA VAL A 18 -6.86 2.13 -15.92
C VAL A 18 -6.30 0.92 -15.20
N GLN A 19 -5.11 1.09 -14.65
CA GLN A 19 -4.41 0.06 -13.87
C GLN A 19 -4.02 0.64 -12.52
N PHE A 20 -4.03 -0.19 -11.49
CA PHE A 20 -3.40 0.19 -10.23
C PHE A 20 -1.90 0.35 -10.44
N TYR A 21 -1.34 1.46 -9.96
CA TYR A 21 0.07 1.77 -10.08
C TYR A 21 0.75 1.81 -8.71
N ALA A 22 0.24 2.67 -7.82
CA ALA A 22 0.85 2.90 -6.53
C ALA A 22 -0.16 3.31 -5.46
N SER A 23 0.23 3.10 -4.21
CA SER A 23 -0.37 3.73 -3.03
C SER A 23 0.56 4.84 -2.53
N ASN A 24 -0.02 5.94 -2.05
CA ASN A 24 0.75 7.12 -1.64
C ASN A 24 0.54 7.40 -0.15
N PHE A 25 1.63 7.52 0.58
CA PHE A 25 1.71 7.86 1.99
C PHE A 25 2.42 9.20 2.16
N GLN A 26 2.04 9.94 3.20
CA GLN A 26 2.79 11.13 3.58
C GLN A 26 3.98 10.76 4.46
N SER A 27 5.01 11.60 4.44
CA SER A 27 6.10 11.55 5.43
C SER A 27 6.74 12.93 5.59
N THR A 28 7.30 13.21 6.76
CA THR A 28 8.12 14.42 6.98
C THR A 28 9.58 14.25 6.51
N ASP A 29 10.05 12.99 6.45
CA ASP A 29 11.31 12.54 5.85
C ASP A 29 11.10 11.18 5.17
N CYS A 30 11.11 11.17 3.85
CA CYS A 30 10.78 9.98 3.07
C CYS A 30 11.88 8.92 3.11
N THR A 31 13.11 9.24 3.52
CA THR A 31 14.19 8.24 3.69
C THR A 31 13.94 7.43 4.96
N VAL A 32 13.54 8.10 6.04
CA VAL A 32 13.21 7.44 7.31
C VAL A 32 12.00 6.50 7.15
N SER A 33 10.93 6.97 6.51
CA SER A 33 9.75 6.14 6.28
C SER A 33 10.04 4.97 5.33
N ALA A 34 10.84 5.18 4.28
CA ALA A 34 11.25 4.10 3.38
C ALA A 34 12.02 3.00 4.11
N ASN A 35 13.00 3.36 4.94
CA ASN A 35 13.76 2.37 5.71
C ASN A 35 12.86 1.59 6.69
N LEU A 36 11.96 2.28 7.39
CA LEU A 36 11.02 1.65 8.31
C LEU A 36 10.12 0.63 7.60
N TYR A 37 9.54 1.00 6.47
CA TYR A 37 8.64 0.11 5.72
C TYR A 37 9.39 -1.00 4.98
N SER A 38 10.62 -0.76 4.54
CA SER A 38 11.51 -1.80 4.01
C SER A 38 11.78 -2.88 5.05
N GLU A 39 12.10 -2.49 6.27
CA GLU A 39 12.37 -3.41 7.37
C GLU A 39 11.13 -4.19 7.83
N LEU A 40 9.99 -3.50 8.02
CA LEU A 40 8.77 -4.11 8.55
C LEU A 40 8.06 -5.03 7.56
N PHE A 41 8.07 -4.69 6.27
CA PHE A 41 7.26 -5.39 5.26
C PHE A 41 8.11 -6.05 4.15
N GLY A 42 9.43 -6.03 4.27
CA GLY A 42 10.34 -6.58 3.26
C GLY A 42 10.30 -5.83 1.92
N LEU A 43 9.81 -4.59 1.93
CA LEU A 43 9.72 -3.74 0.73
C LEU A 43 11.11 -3.38 0.22
N LYS A 44 11.31 -3.44 -1.11
CA LYS A 44 12.58 -3.05 -1.73
C LYS A 44 12.58 -1.56 -2.08
N ILE A 45 13.48 -0.80 -1.48
CA ILE A 45 13.68 0.62 -1.81
C ILE A 45 14.26 0.73 -3.24
N VAL A 46 13.65 1.58 -4.06
CA VAL A 46 14.05 1.83 -5.46
C VAL A 46 14.62 3.24 -5.60
N VAL A 47 13.92 4.20 -5.01
CA VAL A 47 14.29 5.61 -4.95
C VAL A 47 14.15 6.05 -3.50
N SER A 48 15.10 6.84 -2.99
CA SER A 48 14.97 7.42 -1.66
C SER A 48 15.66 8.76 -1.56
N SER A 49 14.91 9.73 -1.03
CA SER A 49 15.35 11.08 -0.71
C SER A 49 14.57 11.61 0.49
N GLY A 50 14.95 12.75 1.04
CA GLY A 50 14.20 13.36 2.16
C GLY A 50 12.76 13.77 1.78
N THR A 51 12.48 14.00 0.49
CA THR A 51 11.18 14.51 0.01
C THR A 51 10.33 13.51 -0.75
N HIS A 52 10.93 12.43 -1.26
CA HIS A 52 10.27 11.40 -2.06
C HIS A 52 10.98 10.06 -1.94
N SER A 53 10.22 8.97 -1.77
CA SER A 53 10.75 7.61 -1.82
C SER A 53 9.76 6.67 -2.50
N GLU A 54 10.27 5.65 -3.17
CA GLU A 54 9.49 4.60 -3.83
C GLU A 54 9.99 3.23 -3.41
N LEU A 55 9.06 2.34 -3.06
CA LEU A 55 9.34 0.98 -2.64
C LEU A 55 8.49 -0.02 -3.42
N PHE A 56 9.13 -1.08 -3.92
CA PHE A 56 8.44 -2.20 -4.54
C PHE A 56 8.09 -3.29 -3.52
N TRP A 57 6.89 -3.85 -3.66
CA TRP A 57 6.54 -5.12 -3.04
C TRP A 57 7.47 -6.24 -3.53
N PRO A 58 7.73 -7.28 -2.71
CA PRO A 58 8.55 -8.43 -3.12
C PRO A 58 8.09 -9.07 -4.44
N ASP A 59 6.78 -9.10 -4.70
CA ASP A 59 6.18 -9.63 -5.92
C ASP A 59 6.17 -8.64 -7.11
N LYS A 60 6.64 -7.42 -6.89
CA LYS A 60 6.72 -6.30 -7.84
C LYS A 60 5.37 -5.90 -8.46
N LYS A 61 4.24 -6.19 -7.81
CA LYS A 61 2.89 -5.88 -8.35
C LYS A 61 2.35 -4.51 -7.93
N GLY A 62 3.12 -3.71 -7.20
CA GLY A 62 2.74 -2.36 -6.83
C GLY A 62 3.89 -1.59 -6.21
N ILE A 63 3.67 -0.28 -6.08
CA ILE A 63 4.61 0.66 -5.48
C ILE A 63 3.96 1.29 -4.25
N LEU A 64 4.73 1.39 -3.16
CA LEU A 64 4.43 2.30 -2.07
C LEU A 64 5.30 3.55 -2.25
N ILE A 65 4.64 4.71 -2.35
CA ILE A 65 5.29 6.01 -2.51
C ILE A 65 5.15 6.77 -1.21
N PHE A 66 6.25 7.33 -0.71
CA PHE A 66 6.24 8.34 0.34
C PHE A 66 6.55 9.70 -0.26
N SER A 67 5.74 10.70 0.07
CA SER A 67 5.98 12.09 -0.33
C SER A 67 5.94 13.01 0.87
N LYS A 68 6.78 14.05 0.84
CA LYS A 68 6.74 15.16 1.79
C LYS A 68 5.79 16.23 1.30
N GLU A 69 4.87 16.64 2.16
CA GLU A 69 3.92 17.71 1.85
C GLU A 69 4.66 19.01 1.50
N SER A 70 4.25 19.60 0.39
CA SER A 70 4.68 20.92 -0.03
C SER A 70 3.58 21.58 -0.86
N LYS A 71 3.72 22.89 -1.10
CA LYS A 71 2.78 23.64 -1.94
C LYS A 71 2.55 23.01 -3.32
N ASN A 72 3.58 22.36 -3.88
CA ASN A 72 3.53 21.73 -5.20
C ASN A 72 3.25 20.22 -5.15
N CYS A 73 3.18 19.64 -3.95
CA CYS A 73 2.88 18.23 -3.71
C CYS A 73 1.95 18.14 -2.49
N PRO A 74 0.64 18.39 -2.67
CA PRO A 74 -0.33 18.20 -1.60
C PRO A 74 -0.49 16.70 -1.38
N VAL A 75 0.09 16.19 -0.30
CA VAL A 75 -0.05 14.80 0.13
C VAL A 75 -0.71 14.80 1.50
N SER A 76 -1.57 13.82 1.72
CA SER A 76 -2.28 13.60 2.97
C SER A 76 -2.01 12.18 3.46
N PRO A 77 -2.28 11.87 4.74
CA PRO A 77 -2.05 10.53 5.23
C PRO A 77 -2.86 9.49 4.43
N GLY A 78 -2.13 8.48 3.93
CA GLY A 78 -2.67 7.43 3.07
C GLY A 78 -3.28 6.27 3.85
N THR A 79 -3.73 5.24 3.13
CA THR A 79 -4.19 3.99 3.73
C THR A 79 -3.70 2.77 2.96
N LEU A 80 -3.18 1.77 3.68
CA LEU A 80 -2.94 0.42 3.17
C LEU A 80 -3.83 -0.59 3.92
N THR A 81 -4.05 -1.73 3.30
CA THR A 81 -4.87 -2.80 3.88
C THR A 81 -4.24 -4.14 3.57
N PHE A 82 -4.04 -4.93 4.61
CA PHE A 82 -3.46 -6.27 4.55
C PHE A 82 -4.42 -7.30 5.13
N ARG A 83 -4.22 -8.55 4.71
CA ARG A 83 -4.66 -9.71 5.47
C ARG A 83 -3.48 -10.25 6.26
N ILE A 84 -3.75 -10.76 7.45
CA ILE A 84 -2.76 -11.37 8.32
C ILE A 84 -3.46 -12.42 9.19
N ASP A 85 -2.76 -13.51 9.52
CA ASP A 85 -3.30 -14.47 10.47
C ASP A 85 -3.29 -13.88 11.88
N LYS A 86 -4.28 -14.25 12.70
CA LYS A 86 -4.44 -13.64 14.03
C LYS A 86 -3.23 -13.90 14.94
N GLU A 87 -2.60 -15.07 14.81
CA GLU A 87 -1.39 -15.42 15.58
C GLU A 87 -0.19 -14.57 15.14
N GLU A 88 0.02 -14.41 13.82
CA GLU A 88 1.08 -13.55 13.28
C GLU A 88 0.89 -12.08 13.68
N TRP A 89 -0.35 -11.62 13.78
CA TRP A 89 -0.65 -10.27 14.28
C TRP A 89 -0.16 -10.07 15.72
N GLU A 90 -0.33 -11.07 16.59
CA GLU A 90 0.05 -10.96 18.00
C GLU A 90 1.57 -10.77 18.18
N ASP A 91 2.37 -11.39 17.30
CA ASP A 91 3.81 -11.20 17.25
C ASP A 91 4.18 -9.85 16.60
N PHE A 92 3.58 -9.55 15.45
CA PHE A 92 3.94 -8.38 14.65
C PHE A 92 3.58 -7.05 15.34
N LYS A 93 2.47 -6.98 16.09
CA LYS A 93 2.05 -5.75 16.76
C LYS A 93 3.09 -5.23 17.76
N THR A 94 3.83 -6.12 18.43
CA THR A 94 4.89 -5.73 19.37
C THR A 94 6.00 -4.98 18.65
N ILE A 95 6.38 -5.46 17.46
CA ILE A 95 7.37 -4.80 16.59
C ILE A 95 6.82 -3.44 16.13
N LEU A 96 5.58 -3.39 15.63
CA LEU A 96 4.95 -2.13 15.18
C LEU A 96 4.94 -1.07 16.29
N PHE A 97 4.51 -1.44 17.50
CA PHE A 97 4.43 -0.49 18.61
C PHE A 97 5.81 0.00 19.06
N SER A 98 6.84 -0.86 19.02
CA SER A 98 8.22 -0.44 19.28
C SER A 98 8.75 0.58 18.27
N ARG A 99 8.15 0.65 17.07
CA ARG A 99 8.47 1.62 16.01
C ARG A 99 7.56 2.85 15.99
N GLY A 100 6.72 3.02 17.02
CA GLY A 100 5.87 4.20 17.18
C GLY A 100 4.54 4.13 16.46
N PHE A 101 4.13 2.96 15.97
CA PHE A 101 2.75 2.76 15.52
C PHE A 101 1.80 2.77 16.71
N ILE A 102 0.59 3.30 16.51
CA ILE A 102 -0.45 3.35 17.53
C ILE A 102 -1.74 2.72 17.03
N VAL A 103 -2.49 2.06 17.91
CA VAL A 103 -3.83 1.54 17.57
C VAL A 103 -4.77 2.73 17.36
N GLU A 104 -5.48 2.71 16.23
CA GLU A 104 -6.54 3.66 15.91
C GLU A 104 -7.92 3.10 16.24
N ALA A 105 -8.16 1.86 15.80
CA ALA A 105 -9.43 1.17 15.96
C ALA A 105 -9.19 -0.33 16.02
N GLN A 106 -10.00 -1.05 16.78
CA GLN A 106 -9.90 -2.51 16.89
C GLN A 106 -11.30 -3.12 16.95
N GLY A 107 -11.48 -4.21 16.21
CA GLY A 107 -12.71 -5.00 16.21
C GLY A 107 -12.43 -6.50 16.17
N PRO A 108 -13.48 -7.34 16.18
CA PRO A 108 -13.30 -8.80 16.22
C PRO A 108 -12.56 -9.39 15.01
N ARG A 109 -12.56 -8.70 13.86
CA ARG A 109 -12.00 -9.19 12.59
C ARG A 109 -10.89 -8.30 12.02
N TYR A 110 -10.53 -7.23 12.71
CA TYR A 110 -9.57 -6.28 12.21
C TYR A 110 -8.92 -5.45 13.31
N VAL A 111 -7.82 -4.82 12.95
CA VAL A 111 -7.20 -3.73 13.68
C VAL A 111 -6.68 -2.70 12.69
N SER A 112 -6.86 -1.43 13.03
CA SER A 112 -6.27 -0.30 12.34
C SER A 112 -5.18 0.30 13.21
N VAL A 113 -4.02 0.56 12.62
CA VAL A 113 -2.93 1.29 13.25
C VAL A 113 -2.57 2.51 12.43
N LEU A 114 -2.06 3.54 13.12
CA LEU A 114 -1.44 4.69 12.49
C LEU A 114 0.07 4.60 12.66
N ASP A 115 0.80 4.87 11.57
CA ASP A 115 2.24 5.06 11.63
C ASP A 115 2.60 6.44 12.24
N PRO A 116 3.90 6.75 12.45
CA PRO A 116 4.32 8.03 13.02
C PRO A 116 3.85 9.27 12.24
N TRP A 117 3.54 9.12 10.95
CA TRP A 117 3.05 10.16 10.06
C TRP A 117 1.54 10.09 9.84
N LYS A 118 0.81 9.33 10.67
CA LYS A 118 -0.66 9.18 10.60
C LYS A 118 -1.16 8.49 9.34
N ASN A 119 -0.31 7.85 8.55
CA ASN A 119 -0.79 6.93 7.52
C ASN A 119 -1.42 5.72 8.20
N ARG A 120 -2.51 5.24 7.63
CA ARG A 120 -3.30 4.16 8.20
C ARG A 120 -2.92 2.82 7.60
N ILE A 121 -2.83 1.81 8.44
CA ILE A 121 -2.71 0.41 8.01
C ILE A 121 -3.81 -0.41 8.66
N TRP A 122 -4.66 -1.00 7.82
CA TRP A 122 -5.64 -1.99 8.22
C TRP A 122 -5.04 -3.38 8.15
N PHE A 123 -5.25 -4.17 9.19
CA PHE A 123 -4.98 -5.60 9.20
C PHE A 123 -6.31 -6.33 9.43
N TYR A 124 -6.76 -7.09 8.43
CA TYR A 124 -7.91 -7.97 8.53
C TYR A 124 -7.44 -9.39 8.87
N PHE A 125 -8.07 -10.01 9.86
CA PHE A 125 -7.72 -11.35 10.30
C PHE A 125 -8.30 -12.40 9.35
N SER A 126 -7.46 -13.33 8.89
CA SER A 126 -7.85 -14.54 8.13
C SER A 126 -8.69 -15.50 8.98
#